data_AF-A0A1A2GF45-F1
#
_entry.id   AF-A0A1A2GF45-F1
#
_cell.length_a   1.000
_cell.length_b   1.000
_cell.length_c   1.000
_cell.angle_alpha   90.00
_cell.angle_beta   90.00
_cell.angle_gamma   90.00
#
_symmetry.space_group_name_H-M   'P 1'
#
loop_
_entity.id
_entity.type
_entity.pdbx_description
1 polymer ?
#
loop_
_entity_poly.entity_id
_entity_poly.type
_entity_poly.pdbx_seq_one_letter_code
_entity_poly.pdbx_strand_id
1 'polypeptide(L)'
;MTKSAADPSAVLTAQDSLVLASMASPVERELIMAWVGEQRATDADANFEVLALPKRDASPTALDALVERLGSESNEDRSILPVRVFWLPPADRGRAAKLAGLLPGRDPYHPNPRQQRQIVRTDPQRARVVAGEPAKVSELRQQWRDTTVGEDEHDFAQFVTRRAILALERAEYRILGPQYKSPRLVKPEILASARFRAGLKRIPGATVEEAGKMLDELATGWSRVSVDLVGVLGRALSRGFDPDIDYDEYQVAAMRAALEAHPAVLLFSHRSYIDGAVVPVAMQENRLPPVHVFAGINLSFGVMGPLLRRSGVIFIRRNIGADPLYKYVLREYVGYIVEKRFNLSWSIEGTRSRTGKMLPPKLGLLSYVADAYLDGRSEDILLQPVSIGFDQLHETAEYAAYARGGEKTPEGVVWLYNFIKAQGERNYGKIYVRFPEAVSMRQYLGPQDGALAQDQDAKRLALQKMSFQVAWRILQATPVTATGLVCALLLTTRGAALTLGQLHHTLQDSLDYLERKQTPMSTSALRLRTRDGVRAALDALSSGHPITRVDGGREPVWRIAP
;
A
#
# COMPACT_ATOMS: atom_id res chain seq x y z
N MET A 1 25.82 24.41 24.22
CA MET A 1 25.62 22.95 24.21
C MET A 1 24.14 22.70 24.40
N THR A 2 23.39 22.59 23.30
CA THR A 2 21.97 22.25 23.32
C THR A 2 21.86 20.74 23.56
N LYS A 3 21.21 20.35 24.67
CA LYS A 3 20.91 18.94 24.98
C LYS A 3 20.31 18.28 23.74
N SER A 4 20.93 17.21 23.27
CA SER A 4 20.35 16.34 22.25
C SER A 4 19.02 15.83 22.80
N ALA A 5 17.95 15.92 22.01
CA ALA A 5 16.70 15.24 22.34
C ALA A 5 16.90 13.74 22.04
N ALA A 6 17.76 13.09 22.81
CA ALA A 6 17.91 11.64 22.81
C ALA A 6 16.57 11.03 23.26
N ASP A 7 16.05 10.09 22.48
CA ASP A 7 14.85 9.36 22.86
C ASP A 7 15.22 8.44 24.05
N PRO A 8 14.60 8.61 25.24
CA PRO A 8 14.95 7.87 26.45
C PRO A 8 14.65 6.36 26.36
N SER A 9 14.07 5.88 25.25
CA SER A 9 13.74 4.46 25.04
C SER A 9 14.92 3.59 24.55
N ALA A 10 16.07 4.19 24.21
CA ALA A 10 17.26 3.47 23.77
C ALA A 10 18.33 3.43 24.88
N VAL A 11 18.05 2.75 25.99
CA VAL A 11 19.07 2.44 27.01
C VAL A 11 19.85 1.22 26.54
N LEU A 12 21.18 1.31 26.54
CA LEU A 12 22.05 0.19 26.26
C LEU A 12 22.01 -0.78 27.43
N THR A 13 21.43 -1.97 27.27
CA THR A 13 21.29 -2.96 28.35
C THR A 13 22.36 -4.05 28.33
N ALA A 14 23.24 -4.08 27.32
CA ALA A 14 24.23 -5.12 27.13
C ALA A 14 25.64 -4.63 27.49
N GLN A 15 26.34 -5.41 28.33
CA GLN A 15 27.67 -5.10 28.87
C GLN A 15 28.79 -5.02 27.82
N ASP A 16 28.66 -5.71 26.67
CA ASP A 16 29.54 -5.52 25.52
C ASP A 16 28.70 -5.41 24.24
N SER A 17 28.74 -4.23 23.62
CA SER A 17 28.01 -3.96 22.39
C SER A 17 28.89 -3.33 21.30
N LEU A 18 28.79 -3.90 20.10
CA LEU A 18 29.27 -3.30 18.86
C LEU A 18 28.17 -2.40 18.28
N VAL A 19 28.35 -1.09 18.41
CA VAL A 19 27.47 -0.07 17.87
C VAL A 19 27.75 0.14 16.37
N LEU A 20 26.89 -0.40 15.52
CA LEU A 20 26.93 -0.26 14.07
C LEU A 20 26.18 1.01 13.64
N ALA A 21 26.91 2.12 13.51
CA ALA A 21 26.35 3.45 13.38
C ALA A 21 26.35 3.98 11.93
N SER A 22 25.18 4.43 11.45
CA SER A 22 25.08 5.17 10.19
C SER A 22 25.53 6.63 10.39
N MET A 23 26.73 6.95 9.90
CA MET A 23 27.38 8.26 10.06
C MET A 23 27.73 8.86 8.70
N ALA A 24 26.72 9.22 7.91
CA ALA A 24 26.92 9.69 6.54
C ALA A 24 27.45 11.14 6.47
N SER A 25 27.22 11.94 7.51
CA SER A 25 27.71 13.32 7.61
C SER A 25 28.50 13.59 8.90
N PRO A 26 29.32 14.66 8.94
CA PRO A 26 29.98 15.09 10.18
C PRO A 26 28.99 15.41 11.31
N VAL A 27 27.82 15.97 10.97
CA VAL A 27 26.78 16.32 11.96
C VAL A 27 26.18 15.06 12.57
N GLU A 28 25.93 14.04 11.76
CA GLU A 28 25.42 12.75 12.24
C GLU A 28 26.44 12.04 13.14
N ARG A 29 27.72 12.09 12.76
CA ARG A 29 28.82 11.58 13.60
C ARG A 29 28.87 12.29 14.96
N GLU A 30 28.79 13.62 14.98
CA GLU A 30 28.78 14.39 16.23
C GLU A 30 27.59 13.98 17.13
N LEU A 31 26.38 13.89 16.57
CA LEU A 31 25.17 13.50 17.32
C LEU A 31 25.27 12.08 17.88
N ILE A 32 25.77 11.12 17.09
CA ILE A 32 25.91 9.73 17.51
C ILE A 32 27.00 9.60 18.58
N MET A 33 28.15 10.25 18.40
CA MET A 33 29.24 10.19 19.39
C MET A 33 28.83 10.87 20.71
N ALA A 34 28.06 11.96 20.65
CA ALA A 34 27.47 12.57 21.84
C ALA A 34 26.52 11.61 22.56
N TRP A 35 25.63 10.94 21.82
CA TRP A 35 24.71 9.94 22.36
C TRP A 35 25.45 8.73 22.98
N VAL A 36 26.47 8.18 22.32
CA VAL A 36 27.31 7.10 22.89
C VAL A 36 28.03 7.57 24.15
N GLY A 37 28.49 8.82 24.19
CA GLY A 37 29.10 9.42 25.38
C GLY A 37 28.14 9.51 26.56
N GLU A 38 26.88 9.88 26.34
CA GLU A 38 25.83 9.90 27.36
C GLU A 38 25.55 8.48 27.91
N GLN A 39 25.55 7.46 27.03
CA GLN A 39 25.33 6.07 27.46
C GLN A 39 26.50 5.54 28.30
N ARG A 40 27.75 5.80 27.89
CA ARG A 40 28.96 5.46 28.69
C ARG A 40 28.98 6.14 30.05
N ALA A 41 28.42 7.35 30.16
CA ALA A 41 28.31 8.05 31.43
C ALA A 41 27.24 7.43 32.36
N THR A 42 26.26 6.73 31.77
CA THR A 42 25.15 6.10 32.49
C THR A 42 25.51 4.68 32.95
N ASP A 43 26.32 3.96 32.17
CA ASP A 43 26.82 2.62 32.49
C ASP A 43 28.34 2.57 32.28
N ALA A 44 29.09 2.70 33.37
CA ALA A 44 30.55 2.77 33.35
C ALA A 44 31.23 1.42 33.10
N ASP A 45 30.53 0.31 33.33
CA ASP A 45 31.05 -1.05 33.15
C ASP A 45 30.77 -1.59 31.74
N ALA A 46 29.95 -0.90 30.94
CA ALA A 46 29.61 -1.32 29.59
C ALA A 46 30.66 -0.90 28.54
N ASN A 47 31.14 -1.88 27.77
CA ASN A 47 32.03 -1.68 26.64
C ASN A 47 31.24 -1.39 25.36
N PHE A 48 31.34 -0.17 24.85
CA PHE A 48 30.73 0.23 23.59
C PHE A 48 31.79 0.52 22.54
N GLU A 49 31.92 -0.34 21.53
CA GLU A 49 32.74 -0.05 20.35
C GLU A 49 31.87 0.51 19.23
N VAL A 50 32.30 1.59 18.58
CA VAL A 50 31.54 2.21 17.50
C VAL A 50 32.20 1.91 16.16
N LEU A 51 31.46 1.29 15.26
CA LEU A 51 31.87 1.05 13.89
C LEU A 51 30.91 1.75 12.91
N ALA A 52 31.46 2.36 11.87
CA ALA A 52 30.63 2.95 10.81
C ALA A 52 29.93 1.84 10.02
N LEU A 53 28.60 1.93 9.93
CA LEU A 53 27.81 1.08 9.05
C LEU A 53 28.23 1.33 7.59
N PRO A 54 28.65 0.29 6.84
CA PRO A 54 29.04 0.45 5.44
C PRO A 54 27.91 1.06 4.60
N LYS A 55 28.27 1.90 3.63
CA LYS A 55 27.31 2.37 2.63
C LYS A 55 26.87 1.20 1.75
N ARG A 56 25.67 1.31 1.17
CA ARG A 56 25.07 0.26 0.33
C ARG A 56 25.95 -0.14 -0.88
N ASP A 57 26.74 0.78 -1.39
CA ASP A 57 27.66 0.58 -2.53
C ASP A 57 29.14 0.62 -2.10
N ALA A 58 29.43 0.36 -0.82
CA ALA A 58 30.79 0.37 -0.33
C ALA A 58 31.61 -0.79 -0.92
N SER A 59 32.91 -0.57 -1.12
CA SER A 59 33.82 -1.62 -1.57
C SER A 59 33.86 -2.78 -0.57
N PRO A 60 34.21 -4.02 -1.00
CA PRO A 60 34.37 -5.17 -0.10
C PRO A 60 35.29 -4.86 1.08
N THR A 61 36.32 -4.03 0.87
CA THR A 61 37.24 -3.57 1.92
C THR A 61 36.59 -2.77 3.05
N ALA A 62 35.42 -2.17 2.82
CA ALA A 62 34.66 -1.49 3.86
C ALA A 62 34.00 -2.46 4.84
N LEU A 63 33.90 -3.75 4.49
CA LEU A 63 33.42 -4.81 5.36
C LEU A 63 34.54 -5.47 6.16
N ASP A 64 35.81 -5.33 5.76
CA ASP A 64 36.95 -5.99 6.44
C ASP A 64 37.01 -5.65 7.93
N ALA A 65 36.80 -4.37 8.27
CA ALA A 65 36.75 -3.93 9.66
C ALA A 65 35.60 -4.59 10.44
N LEU A 66 34.45 -4.83 9.79
CA LEU A 66 33.32 -5.54 10.39
C LEU A 66 33.63 -7.03 10.51
N VAL A 67 34.22 -7.66 9.50
CA VAL A 67 34.65 -9.06 9.51
C VAL A 67 35.59 -9.34 10.67
N GLU A 68 36.62 -8.52 10.84
CA GLU A 68 37.59 -8.62 11.95
C GLU A 68 36.90 -8.62 13.33
N ARG A 69 35.88 -7.77 13.50
CA ARG A 69 35.14 -7.63 14.77
C ARG A 69 34.09 -8.71 14.99
N LEU A 70 33.68 -9.41 13.93
CA LEU A 70 32.72 -10.52 13.97
C LEU A 70 33.40 -11.90 13.98
N GLY A 71 34.66 -12.00 13.58
CA GLY A 71 35.36 -13.26 13.27
C GLY A 71 35.97 -14.00 14.47
N SER A 72 36.18 -13.35 15.62
CA SER A 72 36.73 -14.07 16.78
C SER A 72 35.66 -14.86 17.53
N GLU A 73 35.95 -16.13 17.86
CA GLU A 73 35.06 -17.00 18.67
C GLU A 73 34.72 -16.37 20.05
N SER A 74 35.57 -15.47 20.54
CA SER A 74 35.33 -14.69 21.77
C SER A 74 34.17 -13.70 21.67
N ASN A 75 33.68 -13.38 20.47
CA ASN A 75 32.69 -12.32 20.23
C ASN A 75 31.27 -12.88 19.99
N GLU A 76 31.02 -14.17 20.19
CA GLU A 76 29.70 -14.77 19.92
C GLU A 76 28.58 -14.24 20.83
N ASP A 77 28.91 -13.86 22.07
CA ASP A 77 27.98 -13.25 23.02
C ASP A 77 27.85 -11.73 22.86
N ARG A 78 28.67 -11.12 22.01
CA ARG A 78 28.67 -9.68 21.78
C ARG A 78 27.37 -9.24 21.12
N SER A 79 26.78 -8.15 21.63
CA SER A 79 25.54 -7.60 21.09
C SER A 79 25.84 -6.62 19.95
N ILE A 80 25.19 -6.78 18.81
CA ILE A 80 25.24 -5.80 17.72
C ILE A 80 24.06 -4.86 17.86
N LEU A 81 24.35 -3.57 18.01
CA LEU A 81 23.35 -2.53 18.08
C LEU A 81 23.47 -1.57 16.90
N PRO A 82 22.49 -1.54 16.01
CA PRO A 82 22.51 -0.59 14.91
C PRO A 82 21.93 0.75 15.35
N VAL A 83 22.62 1.85 15.01
CA VAL A 83 22.24 3.21 15.42
C VAL A 83 22.25 4.16 14.22
N ARG A 84 21.29 5.09 14.13
CA ARG A 84 21.33 6.20 13.16
C ARG A 84 20.71 7.48 13.70
N VAL A 85 21.04 8.60 13.06
CA VAL A 85 20.25 9.82 13.19
C VAL A 85 19.05 9.75 12.24
N PHE A 86 17.87 9.99 12.79
CA PHE A 86 16.62 10.11 12.08
C PHE A 86 16.15 11.57 12.06
N TRP A 87 16.04 12.11 10.85
CA TRP A 87 15.61 13.49 10.61
C TRP A 87 14.10 13.54 10.36
N LEU A 88 13.38 14.21 11.26
CA LEU A 88 11.94 14.38 11.15
C LEU A 88 11.57 15.58 10.26
N PRO A 89 10.52 15.46 9.44
CA PRO A 89 9.96 16.60 8.73
C PRO A 89 9.25 17.56 9.71
N PRO A 90 9.03 18.83 9.33
CA PRO A 90 8.17 19.74 10.10
C PRO A 90 6.74 19.18 10.20
N ALA A 91 6.09 19.33 11.36
CA ALA A 91 4.76 18.77 11.65
C ALA A 91 3.67 19.26 10.68
N ASP A 92 3.61 20.58 10.42
CA ASP A 92 2.53 21.20 9.62
C ASP A 92 2.96 21.54 8.18
N ARG A 93 3.53 20.56 7.49
CA ARG A 93 3.96 20.74 6.10
C ARG A 93 2.77 20.76 5.13
N GLY A 94 2.49 21.94 4.59
CA GLY A 94 1.49 22.15 3.53
C GLY A 94 1.80 21.39 2.22
N ARG A 95 0.81 21.34 1.31
CA ARG A 95 0.90 20.60 0.03
C ARG A 95 2.14 20.98 -0.80
N ALA A 96 2.47 22.27 -0.86
CA ALA A 96 3.64 22.76 -1.58
C ALA A 96 4.97 22.24 -0.99
N ALA A 97 5.10 22.18 0.34
CA ALA A 97 6.27 21.64 1.00
C ALA A 97 6.41 20.12 0.78
N LYS A 98 5.29 19.38 0.74
CA LYS A 98 5.29 17.95 0.40
C LYS A 98 5.76 17.71 -1.03
N LEU A 99 5.31 18.52 -1.99
CA LEU A 99 5.75 18.46 -3.38
C LEU A 99 7.23 18.84 -3.54
N ALA A 100 7.68 19.89 -2.85
CA ALA A 100 9.06 20.34 -2.89
C ALA A 100 10.06 19.29 -2.39
N GLY A 101 9.63 18.35 -1.54
CA GLY A 101 10.45 17.25 -1.05
C GLY A 101 10.96 16.30 -2.14
N LEU A 102 10.33 16.28 -3.32
CA LEU A 102 10.79 15.48 -4.47
C LEU A 102 11.97 16.13 -5.22
N LEU A 103 12.23 17.42 -4.97
CA LEU A 103 13.33 18.12 -5.61
C LEU A 103 14.67 17.66 -5.00
N PRO A 104 15.72 17.47 -5.83
CA PRO A 104 17.04 17.10 -5.33
C PRO A 104 17.51 18.02 -4.20
N GLY A 105 17.98 17.43 -3.09
CA GLY A 105 18.48 18.17 -1.93
C GLY A 105 17.41 18.83 -1.05
N ARG A 106 16.12 18.57 -1.30
CA ARG A 106 14.99 19.04 -0.48
C ARG A 106 14.23 17.91 0.23
N ASP A 107 14.74 16.68 0.18
CA ASP A 107 14.19 15.55 0.95
C ASP A 107 14.27 15.86 2.46
N PRO A 108 13.13 16.03 3.16
CA PRO A 108 13.12 16.36 4.57
C PRO A 108 13.64 15.21 5.47
N TYR A 109 13.69 13.97 4.96
CA TYR A 109 14.19 12.80 5.69
C TYR A 109 15.69 12.57 5.46
N HIS A 110 16.27 13.18 4.44
CA HIS A 110 17.71 13.16 4.13
C HIS A 110 18.24 14.58 3.86
N PRO A 111 18.18 15.48 4.88
CA PRO A 111 18.66 16.85 4.73
C PRO A 111 20.16 16.88 4.44
N ASN A 112 20.58 17.85 3.62
CA ASN A 112 22.01 18.05 3.35
C ASN A 112 22.75 18.59 4.60
N PRO A 113 24.09 18.52 4.66
CA PRO A 113 24.84 18.90 5.87
C PRO A 113 24.59 20.34 6.36
N ARG A 114 24.26 21.29 5.46
CA ARG A 114 23.92 22.66 5.86
C ARG A 114 22.55 22.71 6.56
N GLN A 115 21.56 22.02 6.00
CA GLN A 115 20.23 21.87 6.59
C GLN A 115 20.29 21.12 7.93
N GLN A 116 21.11 20.07 8.03
CA GLN A 116 21.32 19.34 9.28
C GLN A 116 21.80 20.26 10.40
N ARG A 117 22.84 21.09 10.15
CA ARG A 117 23.34 22.08 11.11
C ARG A 117 22.27 23.11 11.49
N GLN A 118 21.46 23.54 10.53
CA GLN A 118 20.37 24.47 10.79
C GLN A 118 19.31 23.83 11.70
N ILE A 119 18.86 22.60 11.38
CA ILE A 119 17.87 21.87 12.17
C ILE A 119 18.35 21.68 13.61
N VAL A 120 19.59 21.22 13.82
CA VAL A 120 20.14 21.04 15.18
C VAL A 120 20.16 22.35 15.99
N ARG A 121 20.27 23.50 15.32
CA ARG A 121 20.27 24.82 15.98
C ARG A 121 18.86 25.36 16.23
N THR A 122 17.95 25.23 15.26
CA THR A 122 16.64 25.88 15.29
C THR A 122 15.54 24.98 15.86
N ASP A 123 15.65 23.67 15.65
CA ASP A 123 14.65 22.68 16.03
C ASP A 123 15.31 21.31 16.29
N PRO A 124 16.05 21.17 17.41
CA PRO A 124 16.80 19.96 17.73
C PRO A 124 15.91 18.73 17.92
N GLN A 125 14.62 18.89 18.23
CA GLN A 125 13.68 17.76 18.39
C GLN A 125 13.46 16.97 17.10
N ARG A 126 13.79 17.57 15.95
CA ARG A 126 13.74 16.92 14.64
C ARG A 126 14.97 16.06 14.33
N ALA A 127 16.03 16.13 15.12
CA ALA A 127 17.21 15.30 14.98
C ALA A 127 17.22 14.25 16.11
N ARG A 128 16.67 13.06 15.83
CA ARG A 128 16.59 11.99 16.84
C ARG A 128 17.64 10.92 16.60
N VAL A 129 18.40 10.54 17.61
CA VAL A 129 19.23 9.34 17.55
C VAL A 129 18.33 8.14 17.84
N VAL A 130 18.32 7.16 16.95
CA VAL A 130 17.46 5.98 17.01
C VAL A 130 18.33 4.74 17.02
N ALA A 131 18.09 3.86 17.99
CA ALA A 131 18.71 2.55 18.08
C ALA A 131 17.71 1.47 17.63
N GLY A 132 18.17 0.53 16.81
CA GLY A 132 17.41 -0.66 16.44
C GLY A 132 17.36 -1.69 17.58
N GLU A 133 16.62 -2.77 17.36
CA GLU A 133 16.68 -3.94 18.26
C GLU A 133 18.10 -4.54 18.23
N PRO A 134 18.74 -4.74 19.40
CA PRO A 134 20.02 -5.43 19.47
C PRO A 134 19.86 -6.93 19.14
N ALA A 135 20.91 -7.55 18.61
CA ALA A 135 20.97 -8.98 18.38
C ALA A 135 22.38 -9.52 18.66
N LYS A 136 22.49 -10.71 19.27
CA LYS A 136 23.79 -11.33 19.52
C LYS A 136 24.43 -11.83 18.22
N VAL A 137 25.76 -11.84 18.16
CA VAL A 137 26.51 -12.38 17.01
C VAL A 137 26.15 -13.85 16.77
N SER A 138 26.07 -14.67 17.82
CA SER A 138 25.66 -16.07 17.77
C SER A 138 24.28 -16.28 17.15
N GLU A 139 23.28 -15.50 17.57
CA GLU A 139 21.92 -15.52 17.02
C GLU A 139 21.90 -15.15 15.53
N LEU A 140 22.63 -14.10 15.14
CA LEU A 140 22.74 -13.70 13.73
C LEU A 140 23.45 -14.75 12.89
N ARG A 141 24.47 -15.42 13.43
CA ARG A 141 25.21 -16.48 12.74
C ARG A 141 24.33 -17.71 12.52
N GLN A 142 23.54 -18.09 13.53
CA GLN A 142 22.55 -19.16 13.39
C GLN A 142 21.53 -18.83 12.31
N GLN A 143 20.91 -17.65 12.36
CA GLN A 143 19.96 -17.22 11.34
C GLN A 143 20.56 -17.20 9.92
N TRP A 144 21.81 -16.76 9.78
CA TRP A 144 22.52 -16.71 8.50
C TRP A 144 22.69 -18.10 7.89
N ARG A 145 23.10 -19.09 8.69
CA ARG A 145 23.22 -20.50 8.28
C ARG A 145 21.87 -21.10 7.88
N ASP A 146 20.81 -20.75 8.60
CA ASP A 146 19.47 -21.31 8.36
C ASP A 146 18.79 -20.75 7.11
N THR A 147 19.10 -19.51 6.71
CA THR A 147 18.36 -18.79 5.64
C THR A 147 19.14 -18.51 4.37
N THR A 148 20.47 -18.59 4.38
CA THR A 148 21.32 -18.24 3.24
C THR A 148 22.25 -19.38 2.85
N VAL A 149 22.94 -19.23 1.71
CA VAL A 149 23.90 -20.22 1.19
C VAL A 149 25.34 -19.69 1.16
N GLY A 150 25.60 -18.57 1.85
CA GLY A 150 26.95 -18.01 1.94
C GLY A 150 27.81 -18.87 2.87
N GLU A 151 29.08 -19.02 2.53
CA GLU A 151 30.05 -19.78 3.34
C GLU A 151 31.20 -18.90 3.85
N ASP A 152 31.30 -17.66 3.36
CA ASP A 152 32.39 -16.72 3.66
C ASP A 152 32.02 -15.73 4.78
N GLU A 153 33.04 -15.24 5.50
CA GLU A 153 32.88 -14.23 6.55
C GLU A 153 32.38 -12.90 5.98
N HIS A 154 32.75 -12.55 4.75
CA HIS A 154 32.23 -11.35 4.07
C HIS A 154 30.72 -11.46 3.81
N ASP A 155 30.21 -12.66 3.46
CA ASP A 155 28.77 -12.90 3.28
C ASP A 155 28.02 -12.77 4.61
N PHE A 156 28.63 -13.23 5.71
CA PHE A 156 28.09 -13.04 7.05
C PHE A 156 28.06 -11.55 7.44
N ALA A 157 29.15 -10.79 7.20
CA ALA A 157 29.18 -9.36 7.46
C ALA A 157 28.14 -8.58 6.63
N GLN A 158 27.90 -8.99 5.38
CA GLN A 158 26.80 -8.45 4.57
C GLN A 158 25.42 -8.80 5.14
N PHE A 159 25.24 -10.01 5.65
CA PHE A 159 24.00 -10.40 6.35
C PHE A 159 23.77 -9.54 7.60
N VAL A 160 24.79 -9.36 8.45
CA VAL A 160 24.73 -8.49 9.63
C VAL A 160 24.38 -7.06 9.24
N THR A 161 25.01 -6.51 8.20
CA THR A 161 24.71 -5.17 7.69
C THR A 161 23.25 -5.04 7.24
N ARG A 162 22.71 -6.05 6.52
CA ARG A 162 21.30 -6.07 6.10
C ARG A 162 20.35 -6.11 7.31
N ARG A 163 20.65 -6.94 8.32
CA ARG A 163 19.87 -7.03 9.56
C ARG A 163 19.90 -5.73 10.36
N ALA A 164 21.07 -5.10 10.46
CA ALA A 164 21.25 -3.80 11.08
C ALA A 164 20.37 -2.72 10.42
N ILE A 165 20.37 -2.64 9.08
CA ILE A 165 19.53 -1.70 8.33
C ILE A 165 18.04 -1.97 8.59
N LEU A 166 17.61 -3.23 8.60
CA LEU A 166 16.21 -3.57 8.87
C LEU A 166 15.77 -3.23 10.30
N ALA A 167 16.63 -3.44 11.29
CA ALA A 167 16.36 -3.07 12.67
C ALA A 167 16.22 -1.55 12.84
N LEU A 168 17.05 -0.76 12.15
CA LEU A 168 16.91 0.71 12.11
C LEU A 168 15.59 1.15 11.49
N GLU A 169 15.21 0.56 10.35
CA GLU A 169 13.95 0.91 9.68
C GLU A 169 12.72 0.55 10.55
N ARG A 170 12.77 -0.54 11.32
CA ARG A 170 11.74 -0.88 12.32
C ARG A 170 11.66 0.14 13.45
N ALA A 171 12.79 0.62 13.94
CA ALA A 171 12.82 1.61 15.01
C ALA A 171 12.29 2.98 14.53
N GLU A 172 12.68 3.43 13.33
CA GLU A 172 12.14 4.65 12.72
C GLU A 172 10.65 4.56 12.43
N TYR A 173 10.18 3.38 12.04
CA TYR A 173 8.76 3.11 11.85
C TYR A 173 7.94 3.34 13.13
N ARG A 174 8.45 2.95 14.31
CA ARG A 174 7.75 3.19 15.59
C ARG A 174 7.55 4.69 15.86
N ILE A 175 8.42 5.54 15.33
CA ILE A 175 8.35 7.00 15.46
C ILE A 175 7.38 7.61 14.44
N LEU A 176 7.46 7.19 13.17
CA LEU A 176 6.65 7.74 12.08
C LEU A 176 5.20 7.23 12.05
N GLY A 177 4.97 6.03 12.55
CA GLY A 177 3.68 5.34 12.53
C GLY A 177 3.49 4.36 11.36
N PRO A 178 2.40 3.58 11.42
CA PRO A 178 2.13 2.45 10.53
C PRO A 178 2.18 2.76 9.03
N GLN A 179 1.72 3.95 8.65
CA GLN A 179 1.57 4.41 7.28
C GLN A 179 2.88 4.57 6.50
N TYR A 180 4.04 4.48 7.17
CA TYR A 180 5.37 4.56 6.54
C TYR A 180 6.10 3.22 6.43
N LYS A 181 5.44 2.10 6.78
CA LYS A 181 6.03 0.74 6.68
C LYS A 181 6.42 0.44 5.23
N SER A 182 7.70 0.16 4.99
CA SER A 182 8.26 0.00 3.64
C SER A 182 9.10 -1.26 3.55
N PRO A 183 8.94 -2.09 2.50
CA PRO A 183 9.90 -3.16 2.25
C PRO A 183 11.23 -2.54 1.81
N ARG A 184 12.30 -2.95 2.50
CA ARG A 184 13.68 -2.56 2.23
C ARG A 184 14.46 -3.83 1.95
N LEU A 185 15.50 -3.72 1.13
CA LEU A 185 16.40 -4.85 0.82
C LEU A 185 15.69 -6.07 0.20
N VAL A 186 14.52 -5.89 -0.42
CA VAL A 186 13.75 -6.99 -1.05
C VAL A 186 14.59 -7.82 -2.01
N LYS A 187 15.19 -7.17 -3.02
CA LYS A 187 16.04 -7.84 -4.00
C LYS A 187 17.21 -8.59 -3.36
N PRO A 188 18.09 -7.96 -2.54
CA PRO A 188 19.22 -8.68 -1.97
C PRO A 188 18.81 -9.78 -0.99
N GLU A 189 17.68 -9.67 -0.28
CA GLU A 189 17.19 -10.78 0.55
C GLU A 189 16.67 -11.95 -0.28
N ILE A 190 15.86 -11.69 -1.31
CA ILE A 190 15.35 -12.73 -2.20
C ILE A 190 16.51 -13.45 -2.92
N LEU A 191 17.47 -12.70 -3.48
CA LEU A 191 18.61 -13.29 -4.19
C LEU A 191 19.56 -14.09 -3.28
N ALA A 192 19.63 -13.75 -1.99
CA ALA A 192 20.45 -14.47 -1.01
C ALA A 192 19.74 -15.69 -0.40
N SER A 193 18.41 -15.80 -0.56
CA SER A 193 17.63 -16.89 0.02
C SER A 193 18.01 -18.25 -0.60
N ALA A 194 18.27 -19.23 0.28
CA ALA A 194 18.54 -20.60 -0.12
C ALA A 194 17.37 -21.20 -0.94
N ARG A 195 16.13 -20.96 -0.48
CA ARG A 195 14.90 -21.37 -1.14
C ARG A 195 14.80 -20.80 -2.56
N PHE A 196 15.04 -19.49 -2.70
CA PHE A 196 14.98 -18.82 -4.00
C PHE A 196 15.99 -19.41 -4.98
N ARG A 197 17.24 -19.60 -4.54
CA ARG A 197 18.30 -20.19 -5.37
C ARG A 197 18.02 -21.65 -5.72
N ALA A 198 17.48 -22.44 -4.80
CA ALA A 198 17.12 -23.82 -5.05
C ALA A 198 16.01 -23.96 -6.11
N GLY A 199 14.97 -23.12 -6.05
CA GLY A 199 13.93 -23.12 -7.08
C GLY A 199 14.40 -22.53 -8.42
N LEU A 200 15.31 -21.56 -8.41
CA LEU A 200 15.90 -20.99 -9.63
C LEU A 200 16.66 -22.05 -10.44
N LYS A 201 17.43 -22.92 -9.77
CA LYS A 201 18.17 -24.03 -10.40
C LYS A 201 17.27 -25.03 -11.14
N ARG A 202 15.96 -25.08 -10.82
CA ARG A 202 14.99 -25.98 -11.47
C ARG A 202 14.46 -25.44 -12.80
N ILE A 203 14.78 -24.18 -13.14
CA ILE A 203 14.29 -23.52 -14.34
C ILE A 203 15.40 -23.55 -15.40
N PRO A 204 15.18 -24.19 -16.57
CA PRO A 204 16.18 -24.25 -17.62
C PRO A 204 16.62 -22.86 -18.10
N GLY A 205 17.93 -22.63 -18.14
CA GLY A 205 18.52 -21.38 -18.64
C GLY A 205 18.43 -20.18 -17.69
N ALA A 206 17.89 -20.35 -16.47
CA ALA A 206 17.73 -19.24 -15.54
C ALA A 206 19.05 -18.85 -14.84
N THR A 207 19.36 -17.55 -14.86
CA THR A 207 20.51 -16.97 -14.14
C THR A 207 20.09 -16.07 -12.97
N VAL A 208 20.98 -15.89 -11.99
CA VAL A 208 20.74 -15.00 -10.85
C VAL A 208 20.67 -13.54 -11.31
N GLU A 209 21.46 -13.18 -12.31
CA GLU A 209 21.51 -11.84 -12.92
C GLU A 209 20.19 -11.49 -13.61
N GLU A 210 19.64 -12.40 -14.42
CA GLU A 210 18.34 -12.18 -15.08
C GLU A 210 17.20 -12.09 -14.07
N ALA A 211 17.20 -12.98 -13.08
CA ALA A 211 16.25 -12.90 -11.98
C ALA A 211 16.38 -11.58 -11.21
N GLY A 212 17.61 -11.09 -11.03
CA GLY A 212 17.91 -9.79 -10.43
C GLY A 212 17.33 -8.62 -11.23
N LYS A 213 17.41 -8.65 -12.57
CA LYS A 213 16.79 -7.63 -13.46
C LYS A 213 15.27 -7.66 -13.36
N MET A 214 14.66 -8.85 -13.34
CA MET A 214 13.21 -8.99 -13.14
C MET A 214 12.76 -8.50 -11.76
N LEU A 215 13.58 -8.72 -10.73
CA LEU A 215 13.34 -8.15 -9.41
C LEU A 215 13.46 -6.62 -9.42
N ASP A 216 14.35 -6.01 -10.21
CA ASP A 216 14.37 -4.55 -10.36
C ASP A 216 13.11 -4.02 -11.04
N GLU A 217 12.52 -4.78 -11.97
CA GLU A 217 11.22 -4.47 -12.57
C GLU A 217 10.06 -4.60 -11.59
N LEU A 218 10.14 -5.45 -10.57
CA LEU A 218 9.10 -5.62 -9.56
C LEU A 218 9.32 -4.73 -8.33
N ALA A 219 10.59 -4.43 -8.02
CA ALA A 219 10.99 -3.77 -6.80
C ALA A 219 10.36 -2.38 -6.70
N THR A 220 9.57 -2.22 -5.65
CA THR A 220 9.01 -0.95 -5.24
C THR A 220 9.89 -0.34 -4.17
N GLY A 221 10.49 0.81 -4.46
CA GLY A 221 11.36 1.50 -3.54
C GLY A 221 10.60 2.60 -2.82
N TRP A 222 9.86 2.29 -1.77
CA TRP A 222 9.13 3.29 -0.98
C TRP A 222 10.10 4.39 -0.50
N SER A 223 9.97 5.58 -1.11
CA SER A 223 10.60 6.79 -0.56
C SER A 223 9.58 7.45 0.35
N ARG A 224 9.99 7.88 1.55
CA ARG A 224 9.08 8.50 2.53
C ARG A 224 8.40 9.75 1.96
N VAL A 225 9.11 10.48 1.10
CA VAL A 225 8.58 11.59 0.31
C VAL A 225 7.49 11.14 -0.67
N SER A 226 7.68 10.00 -1.34
CA SER A 226 6.66 9.44 -2.24
C SER A 226 5.39 9.03 -1.50
N VAL A 227 5.50 8.56 -0.25
CA VAL A 227 4.31 8.30 0.61
C VAL A 227 3.54 9.57 0.89
N ASP A 228 4.25 10.64 1.25
CA ASP A 228 3.64 11.94 1.49
C ASP A 228 2.94 12.50 0.23
N LEU A 229 3.42 12.09 -0.95
CA LEU A 229 2.87 12.48 -2.24
C LEU A 229 1.60 11.70 -2.62
N VAL A 230 1.44 10.44 -2.19
CA VAL A 230 0.24 9.62 -2.51
C VAL A 230 -1.04 10.36 -2.12
N GLY A 231 -1.14 10.86 -0.89
CA GLY A 231 -2.32 11.60 -0.44
C GLY A 231 -2.47 13.00 -1.04
N VAL A 232 -1.43 13.54 -1.68
CA VAL A 232 -1.53 14.78 -2.47
C VAL A 232 -2.05 14.48 -3.86
N LEU A 233 -1.50 13.46 -4.53
CA LEU A 233 -1.92 13.01 -5.85
C LEU A 233 -3.33 12.44 -5.81
N GLY A 234 -3.63 11.55 -4.87
CA GLY A 234 -4.95 10.99 -4.68
C GLY A 234 -6.01 12.06 -4.47
N ARG A 235 -5.76 13.04 -3.59
CA ARG A 235 -6.66 14.20 -3.45
C ARG A 235 -6.71 15.09 -4.69
N ALA A 236 -5.67 15.12 -5.51
CA ALA A 236 -5.71 15.81 -6.80
C ALA A 236 -6.58 15.06 -7.83
N LEU A 237 -6.52 13.71 -7.83
CA LEU A 237 -7.34 12.83 -8.67
C LEU A 237 -8.81 12.86 -8.25
N SER A 238 -9.10 13.08 -6.97
CA SER A 238 -10.47 13.13 -6.43
C SER A 238 -11.02 14.56 -6.27
N ARG A 239 -10.43 15.57 -6.93
CA ARG A 239 -10.83 16.99 -6.77
C ARG A 239 -12.27 17.30 -7.12
N GLY A 240 -12.88 16.49 -7.98
CA GLY A 240 -14.29 16.63 -8.35
C GLY A 240 -15.24 16.02 -7.34
N PHE A 241 -14.73 15.33 -6.34
CA PHE A 241 -15.51 14.75 -5.25
C PHE A 241 -15.37 15.61 -3.98
N ASP A 242 -16.28 15.36 -3.04
CA ASP A 242 -16.15 15.84 -1.67
C ASP A 242 -14.75 15.52 -1.12
N PRO A 243 -14.06 16.48 -0.48
CA PRO A 243 -12.71 16.26 0.04
C PRO A 243 -12.65 15.14 1.09
N ASP A 244 -13.76 14.86 1.77
CA ASP A 244 -13.83 13.83 2.80
C ASP A 244 -14.41 12.54 2.21
N ILE A 245 -13.58 11.50 2.15
CA ILE A 245 -14.06 10.16 1.79
C ILE A 245 -14.88 9.61 2.96
N ASP A 246 -16.02 9.02 2.65
CA ASP A 246 -16.92 8.42 3.63
C ASP A 246 -16.42 7.02 4.03
N TYR A 247 -16.05 6.86 5.30
CA TYR A 247 -15.62 5.59 5.87
C TYR A 247 -16.61 5.10 6.94
N ASP A 248 -16.65 3.79 7.13
CA ASP A 248 -17.25 3.18 8.32
C ASP A 248 -16.16 3.02 9.39
N GLU A 249 -16.27 3.78 10.48
CA GLU A 249 -15.25 3.83 11.53
C GLU A 249 -15.06 2.47 12.24
N TYR A 250 -16.13 1.70 12.41
CA TYR A 250 -16.06 0.37 13.03
C TYR A 250 -15.29 -0.61 12.13
N GLN A 251 -15.54 -0.56 10.81
CA GLN A 251 -14.82 -1.37 9.83
C GLN A 251 -13.34 -0.98 9.76
N VAL A 252 -13.02 0.31 9.85
CA VAL A 252 -11.64 0.79 9.91
C VAL A 252 -10.93 0.30 11.19
N ALA A 253 -11.61 0.35 12.34
CA ALA A 253 -11.07 -0.15 13.60
C ALA A 253 -10.85 -1.67 13.57
N ALA A 254 -11.79 -2.44 13.04
CA ALA A 254 -11.67 -3.88 12.86
C ALA A 254 -10.49 -4.23 11.93
N MET A 255 -10.35 -3.50 10.82
CA MET A 255 -9.24 -3.68 9.89
C MET A 255 -7.89 -3.36 10.55
N ARG A 256 -7.82 -2.34 11.41
CA ARG A 256 -6.60 -2.02 12.17
C ARG A 256 -6.17 -3.21 13.04
N ALA A 257 -7.08 -3.76 13.84
CA ALA A 257 -6.80 -4.91 14.69
C ALA A 257 -6.39 -6.14 13.87
N ALA A 258 -7.05 -6.38 12.73
CA ALA A 258 -6.74 -7.48 11.82
C ALA A 258 -5.32 -7.37 11.23
N LEU A 259 -4.92 -6.16 10.82
CA LEU A 259 -3.60 -5.88 10.23
C LEU A 259 -2.45 -5.96 11.24
N GLU A 260 -2.73 -5.86 12.54
CA GLU A 260 -1.75 -6.10 13.59
C GLU A 260 -1.44 -7.60 13.73
N ALA A 261 -2.45 -8.45 13.59
CA ALA A 261 -2.31 -9.91 13.70
C ALA A 261 -1.68 -10.54 12.45
N HIS A 262 -2.21 -10.23 11.26
CA HIS A 262 -1.89 -10.94 10.01
C HIS A 262 -1.71 -9.98 8.82
N PRO A 263 -0.89 -10.34 7.80
CA PRO A 263 -0.86 -9.61 6.54
C PRO A 263 -2.22 -9.64 5.85
N ALA A 264 -2.55 -8.56 5.13
CA ALA A 264 -3.74 -8.54 4.31
C ALA A 264 -3.48 -8.27 2.83
N VAL A 265 -4.39 -8.79 2.03
CA VAL A 265 -4.55 -8.50 0.62
C VAL A 265 -5.86 -7.74 0.45
N LEU A 266 -5.77 -6.47 0.08
CA LEU A 266 -6.93 -5.62 -0.18
C LEU A 266 -7.44 -5.84 -1.61
N LEU A 267 -8.65 -6.34 -1.73
CA LEU A 267 -9.27 -6.72 -3.00
C LEU A 267 -10.48 -5.82 -3.26
N PHE A 268 -10.40 -5.01 -4.31
CA PHE A 268 -11.47 -4.09 -4.70
C PHE A 268 -12.11 -4.50 -6.04
N SER A 269 -13.37 -4.09 -6.24
CA SER A 269 -14.01 -4.13 -7.57
C SER A 269 -13.54 -2.95 -8.42
N HIS A 270 -13.32 -3.14 -9.72
CA HIS A 270 -12.76 -2.09 -10.57
C HIS A 270 -13.81 -1.49 -11.50
N ARG A 271 -14.40 -0.38 -11.05
CA ARG A 271 -15.51 0.35 -11.68
C ARG A 271 -15.17 1.80 -12.02
N SER A 272 -13.98 2.29 -11.70
CA SER A 272 -13.50 3.62 -12.04
C SER A 272 -11.98 3.62 -12.24
N TYR A 273 -11.46 4.58 -13.01
CA TYR A 273 -10.02 4.78 -13.14
C TYR A 273 -9.33 5.15 -11.82
N ILE A 274 -10.06 5.75 -10.87
CA ILE A 274 -9.49 6.20 -9.61
C ILE A 274 -9.51 5.14 -8.50
N ASP A 275 -10.16 3.98 -8.69
CA ASP A 275 -10.23 2.93 -7.66
C ASP A 275 -8.85 2.53 -7.11
N GLY A 276 -7.88 2.35 -8.03
CA GLY A 276 -6.52 1.98 -7.66
C GLY A 276 -5.78 3.05 -6.86
N ALA A 277 -6.20 4.31 -6.93
CA ALA A 277 -5.68 5.41 -6.12
C ALA A 277 -6.46 5.62 -4.82
N VAL A 278 -7.77 5.33 -4.81
CA VAL A 278 -8.63 5.47 -3.62
C VAL A 278 -8.16 4.57 -2.49
N VAL A 279 -7.73 3.33 -2.76
CA VAL A 279 -7.28 2.41 -1.70
C VAL A 279 -6.04 2.95 -0.97
N PRO A 280 -4.91 3.31 -1.64
CA PRO A 280 -3.77 3.93 -0.95
C PRO A 280 -4.12 5.20 -0.17
N VAL A 281 -5.02 6.05 -0.70
CA VAL A 281 -5.50 7.26 0.00
C VAL A 281 -6.23 6.87 1.28
N ALA A 282 -7.15 5.90 1.20
CA ALA A 282 -7.91 5.43 2.34
C ALA A 282 -7.02 4.83 3.44
N MET A 283 -5.97 4.09 3.06
CA MET A 283 -4.98 3.61 4.02
C MET A 283 -4.26 4.77 4.72
N GLN A 284 -3.87 5.79 3.97
CA GLN A 284 -3.12 6.93 4.51
C GLN A 284 -3.99 7.82 5.41
N GLU A 285 -5.20 8.17 4.99
CA GLU A 285 -6.12 9.03 5.76
C GLU A 285 -6.52 8.38 7.08
N ASN A 286 -6.71 7.07 7.09
CA ASN A 286 -7.04 6.29 8.29
C ASN A 286 -5.79 5.86 9.10
N ARG A 287 -4.58 6.30 8.73
CA ARG A 287 -3.31 5.92 9.41
C ARG A 287 -3.15 4.39 9.53
N LEU A 288 -3.40 3.68 8.44
CA LEU A 288 -3.24 2.24 8.32
C LEU A 288 -1.94 1.92 7.55
N PRO A 289 -1.33 0.73 7.74
CA PRO A 289 -0.12 0.34 7.02
C PRO A 289 -0.32 0.38 5.50
N PRO A 290 0.64 0.91 4.73
CA PRO A 290 0.45 1.11 3.29
C PRO A 290 0.29 -0.20 2.52
N VAL A 291 -0.28 -0.09 1.33
CA VAL A 291 -0.51 -1.23 0.42
C VAL A 291 0.37 -1.14 -0.82
N HIS A 292 0.85 -2.29 -1.28
CA HIS A 292 1.51 -2.40 -2.56
C HIS A 292 0.48 -2.70 -3.64
N VAL A 293 0.29 -1.76 -4.55
CA VAL A 293 -0.77 -1.86 -5.56
C VAL A 293 -0.22 -2.51 -6.82
N PHE A 294 -0.83 -3.60 -7.27
CA PHE A 294 -0.50 -4.16 -8.57
C PHE A 294 -1.18 -3.36 -9.69
N ALA A 295 -0.38 -2.99 -10.70
CA ALA A 295 -0.85 -2.27 -11.88
C ALA A 295 -0.25 -2.86 -13.15
N GLY A 296 -0.95 -2.70 -14.27
CA GLY A 296 -0.41 -3.06 -15.58
C GLY A 296 0.76 -2.15 -15.97
N ILE A 297 1.82 -2.71 -16.58
CA ILE A 297 3.01 -1.95 -16.99
C ILE A 297 2.71 -0.79 -17.96
N ASN A 298 1.56 -0.79 -18.64
CA ASN A 298 1.11 0.31 -19.50
C ASN A 298 0.87 1.63 -18.73
N LEU A 299 0.69 1.57 -17.41
CA LEU A 299 0.57 2.74 -16.55
C LEU A 299 1.95 3.30 -16.11
N SER A 300 3.04 2.60 -16.40
CA SER A 300 4.41 3.03 -16.11
C SER A 300 4.97 3.86 -17.27
N PHE A 301 4.59 5.14 -17.37
CA PHE A 301 5.08 6.06 -18.40
C PHE A 301 5.84 7.26 -17.81
N GLY A 302 6.85 7.74 -18.55
CA GLY A 302 7.61 8.96 -18.24
C GLY A 302 8.11 9.03 -16.79
N VAL A 303 8.00 10.22 -16.18
CA VAL A 303 8.38 10.47 -14.77
C VAL A 303 7.41 9.80 -13.77
N MET A 304 6.17 9.51 -14.18
CA MET A 304 5.16 8.89 -13.32
C MET A 304 5.50 7.44 -12.97
N GLY A 305 6.09 6.66 -13.89
CA GLY A 305 6.48 5.28 -13.63
C GLY A 305 7.41 5.14 -12.41
N PRO A 306 8.59 5.80 -12.39
CA PRO A 306 9.47 5.79 -11.22
C PRO A 306 8.83 6.36 -9.94
N LEU A 307 7.98 7.39 -10.05
CA LEU A 307 7.28 7.95 -8.89
C LEU A 307 6.29 6.96 -8.27
N LEU A 308 5.48 6.29 -9.10
CA LEU A 308 4.51 5.29 -8.67
C LEU A 308 5.19 4.03 -8.12
N ARG A 309 6.30 3.58 -8.73
CA ARG A 309 7.14 2.50 -8.15
C ARG A 309 7.64 2.88 -6.76
N ARG A 310 8.03 4.14 -6.58
CA ARG A 310 8.45 4.67 -5.29
C ARG A 310 7.33 4.92 -4.30
N SER A 311 6.08 4.81 -4.73
CA SER A 311 4.89 4.88 -3.88
C SER A 311 4.23 3.52 -3.66
N GLY A 312 4.90 2.42 -4.02
CA GLY A 312 4.41 1.06 -3.79
C GLY A 312 3.65 0.41 -4.95
N VAL A 313 3.61 1.02 -6.14
CA VAL A 313 2.97 0.40 -7.31
C VAL A 313 3.89 -0.65 -7.93
N ILE A 314 3.46 -1.90 -7.92
CA ILE A 314 4.15 -3.03 -8.56
C ILE A 314 3.60 -3.18 -9.98
N PHE A 315 4.44 -2.92 -10.98
CA PHE A 315 4.07 -3.06 -12.37
C PHE A 315 4.26 -4.51 -12.85
N ILE A 316 3.18 -5.14 -13.33
CA ILE A 316 3.22 -6.50 -13.88
C ILE A 316 3.12 -6.47 -15.41
N ARG A 317 3.86 -7.38 -16.05
CA ARG A 317 3.78 -7.65 -17.50
C ARG A 317 2.41 -8.25 -17.86
N ARG A 318 1.87 -7.93 -19.05
CA ARG A 318 0.55 -8.47 -19.49
C ARG A 318 0.59 -9.97 -19.80
N ASN A 319 1.69 -10.47 -20.36
CA ASN A 319 1.85 -11.88 -20.73
C ASN A 319 2.82 -12.59 -19.77
N ILE A 320 2.31 -13.02 -18.62
CA ILE A 320 3.10 -13.71 -17.59
C ILE A 320 3.37 -15.17 -17.98
N GLY A 321 2.44 -15.80 -18.71
CA GLY A 321 2.47 -17.24 -18.98
C GLY A 321 3.59 -17.71 -19.90
N ALA A 322 4.15 -16.83 -20.72
CA ALA A 322 5.18 -17.16 -21.70
C ALA A 322 6.61 -17.22 -21.12
N ASP A 323 6.82 -16.74 -19.89
CA ASP A 323 8.15 -16.62 -19.28
C ASP A 323 8.17 -17.35 -17.91
N PRO A 324 8.63 -18.62 -17.87
CA PRO A 324 8.70 -19.41 -16.65
C PRO A 324 9.57 -18.77 -15.55
N LEU A 325 10.65 -18.08 -15.92
CA LEU A 325 11.54 -17.41 -14.98
C LEU A 325 10.81 -16.22 -14.35
N TYR A 326 10.16 -15.38 -15.14
CA TYR A 326 9.36 -14.25 -14.63
C TYR A 326 8.23 -14.72 -13.72
N LYS A 327 7.54 -15.81 -14.09
CA LYS A 327 6.49 -16.42 -13.26
C LYS A 327 7.03 -16.83 -11.88
N TYR A 328 8.19 -17.47 -11.84
CA TYR A 328 8.86 -17.87 -10.61
C TYR A 328 9.29 -16.67 -9.77
N VAL A 329 9.95 -15.68 -10.38
CA VAL A 329 10.41 -14.46 -9.70
C VAL A 329 9.22 -13.69 -9.10
N LEU A 330 8.13 -13.55 -9.86
CA LEU A 330 6.92 -12.88 -9.37
C LEU A 330 6.27 -13.64 -8.21
N ARG A 331 6.19 -14.97 -8.26
CA ARG A 331 5.66 -15.79 -7.17
C ARG A 331 6.50 -15.64 -5.90
N GLU A 332 7.83 -15.71 -6.02
CA GLU A 332 8.75 -15.55 -4.88
C GLU A 332 8.71 -14.13 -4.31
N TYR A 333 8.57 -13.12 -5.17
CA TYR A 333 8.38 -11.73 -4.74
C TYR A 333 7.07 -11.56 -3.96
N VAL A 334 5.94 -12.06 -4.46
CA VAL A 334 4.64 -12.02 -3.75
C VAL A 334 4.74 -12.73 -2.40
N GLY A 335 5.34 -13.93 -2.38
CA GLY A 335 5.53 -14.69 -1.16
C GLY A 335 6.38 -13.96 -0.14
N TYR A 336 7.46 -13.30 -0.58
CA TYR A 336 8.32 -12.48 0.29
C TYR A 336 7.55 -11.29 0.90
N ILE A 337 6.76 -10.56 0.09
CA ILE A 337 6.01 -9.39 0.57
C ILE A 337 5.02 -9.79 1.68
N VAL A 338 4.31 -10.90 1.48
CA VAL A 338 3.37 -11.44 2.47
C VAL A 338 4.10 -11.96 3.72
N GLU A 339 5.20 -12.71 3.54
CA GLU A 339 6.02 -13.25 4.64
C GLU A 339 6.51 -12.12 5.57
N LYS A 340 6.95 -10.99 4.99
CA LYS A 340 7.37 -9.81 5.76
C LYS A 340 6.22 -8.96 6.29
N ARG A 341 4.98 -9.47 6.22
CA ARG A 341 3.75 -8.82 6.68
C ARG A 341 3.51 -7.45 6.04
N PHE A 342 3.78 -7.32 4.75
CA PHE A 342 3.37 -6.14 3.97
C PHE A 342 2.06 -6.40 3.26
N ASN A 343 1.23 -5.37 3.17
CA ASN A 343 -0.07 -5.49 2.55
C ASN A 343 0.03 -5.36 1.03
N LEU A 344 -0.78 -6.16 0.32
CA LEU A 344 -0.94 -6.11 -1.13
C LEU A 344 -2.31 -5.52 -1.46
N SER A 345 -2.46 -4.95 -2.66
CA SER A 345 -3.76 -4.48 -3.16
C SER A 345 -3.87 -4.65 -4.66
N TRP A 346 -5.01 -5.15 -5.13
CA TRP A 346 -5.34 -5.17 -6.56
C TRP A 346 -6.84 -5.35 -6.80
N SER A 347 -7.26 -5.13 -8.04
CA SER A 347 -8.62 -5.43 -8.45
C SER A 347 -8.83 -6.94 -8.54
N ILE A 348 -9.82 -7.47 -7.81
CA ILE A 348 -10.16 -8.91 -7.88
C ILE A 348 -10.52 -9.37 -9.30
N GLU A 349 -11.00 -8.45 -10.14
CA GLU A 349 -11.43 -8.68 -11.52
C GLU A 349 -10.26 -8.62 -12.53
N GLY A 350 -9.15 -7.98 -12.16
CA GLY A 350 -7.97 -7.75 -12.99
C GLY A 350 -8.11 -6.64 -14.04
N THR A 351 -9.32 -6.27 -14.46
CA THR A 351 -9.58 -5.18 -15.41
C THR A 351 -10.84 -4.41 -15.06
N ARG A 352 -10.88 -3.12 -15.42
CA ARG A 352 -12.06 -2.27 -15.22
C ARG A 352 -13.27 -2.85 -15.95
N SER A 353 -14.41 -2.91 -15.27
CA SER A 353 -15.68 -3.26 -15.88
C SER A 353 -16.07 -2.24 -16.95
N ARG A 354 -16.63 -2.73 -18.06
CA ARG A 354 -17.14 -1.88 -19.15
C ARG A 354 -18.60 -1.46 -18.96
N THR A 355 -19.31 -2.11 -18.04
CA THR A 355 -20.74 -1.90 -17.79
C THR A 355 -21.02 -1.48 -16.35
N GLY A 356 -19.98 -1.31 -15.53
CA GLY A 356 -20.08 -1.10 -14.08
C GLY A 356 -20.43 -2.35 -13.27
N LYS A 357 -20.79 -3.47 -13.93
CA LYS A 357 -21.04 -4.76 -13.26
C LYS A 357 -19.72 -5.45 -12.91
N MET A 358 -19.66 -6.04 -11.72
CA MET A 358 -18.48 -6.79 -11.28
C MET A 358 -18.25 -8.03 -12.17
N LEU A 359 -17.02 -8.19 -12.65
CA LEU A 359 -16.56 -9.32 -13.43
C LEU A 359 -16.18 -10.51 -12.54
N PRO A 360 -16.05 -11.73 -13.10
CA PRO A 360 -15.57 -12.88 -12.35
C PRO A 360 -14.14 -12.67 -11.79
N PRO A 361 -13.87 -13.08 -10.54
CA PRO A 361 -12.53 -13.03 -9.95
C PRO A 361 -11.44 -13.70 -10.80
N LYS A 362 -10.26 -13.08 -10.85
CA LYS A 362 -9.06 -13.66 -11.45
C LYS A 362 -8.16 -14.24 -10.37
N LEU A 363 -7.82 -15.53 -10.52
CA LEU A 363 -7.11 -16.28 -9.49
C LEU A 363 -5.58 -16.17 -9.57
N GLY A 364 -5.00 -15.56 -10.62
CA GLY A 364 -3.55 -15.65 -10.89
C GLY A 364 -2.64 -15.14 -9.76
N LEU A 365 -2.82 -13.90 -9.29
CA LEU A 365 -2.06 -13.41 -8.13
C LEU A 365 -2.51 -14.07 -6.83
N LEU A 366 -3.80 -14.39 -6.72
CA LEU A 366 -4.37 -15.03 -5.56
C LEU A 366 -3.75 -16.43 -5.31
N SER A 367 -3.43 -17.16 -6.38
CA SER A 367 -2.74 -18.45 -6.25
C SER A 367 -1.34 -18.30 -5.70
N TYR A 368 -0.60 -17.23 -6.03
CA TYR A 368 0.74 -17.03 -5.46
C TYR A 368 0.69 -16.68 -3.97
N VAL A 369 -0.34 -15.94 -3.54
CA VAL A 369 -0.57 -15.68 -2.12
C VAL A 369 -0.96 -16.96 -1.38
N ALA A 370 -1.82 -17.79 -1.98
CA ALA A 370 -2.19 -19.09 -1.41
C ALA A 370 -1.00 -20.07 -1.37
N ASP A 371 -0.13 -20.07 -2.38
CA ASP A 371 1.13 -20.82 -2.36
C ASP A 371 1.97 -20.38 -1.15
N ALA A 372 2.14 -19.07 -0.95
CA ALA A 372 2.90 -18.54 0.18
C ALA A 372 2.32 -18.96 1.55
N TYR A 373 0.99 -19.00 1.69
CA TYR A 373 0.32 -19.53 2.89
C TYR A 373 0.63 -21.01 3.10
N LEU A 374 0.39 -21.85 2.07
CA LEU A 374 0.58 -23.30 2.14
C LEU A 374 2.05 -23.68 2.36
N ASP A 375 2.98 -22.87 1.86
CA ASP A 375 4.41 -23.03 2.08
C ASP A 375 4.89 -22.60 3.48
N GLY A 376 3.97 -22.27 4.39
CA GLY A 376 4.28 -21.90 5.78
C GLY A 376 4.89 -20.51 5.96
N ARG A 377 4.82 -19.63 4.96
CA ARG A 377 5.40 -18.28 5.07
C ARG A 377 4.60 -17.34 5.98
N SER A 378 3.35 -17.67 6.27
CA SER A 378 2.49 -16.91 7.17
C SER A 378 1.44 -17.82 7.81
N GLU A 379 1.15 -17.60 9.09
CA GLU A 379 0.15 -18.36 9.85
C GLU A 379 -1.28 -18.17 9.33
N ASP A 380 -1.57 -16.98 8.79
CA ASP A 380 -2.79 -16.69 8.04
C ASP A 380 -2.56 -15.45 7.17
N ILE A 381 -3.34 -15.34 6.10
CA ILE A 381 -3.38 -14.18 5.21
C ILE A 381 -4.83 -13.77 5.05
N LEU A 382 -5.11 -12.50 5.35
CA LEU A 382 -6.45 -11.97 5.31
C LEU A 382 -6.76 -11.39 3.93
N LEU A 383 -7.77 -11.91 3.25
CA LEU A 383 -8.31 -11.27 2.05
C LEU A 383 -9.33 -10.22 2.49
N GLN A 384 -8.90 -8.97 2.55
CA GLN A 384 -9.72 -7.83 2.94
C GLN A 384 -10.53 -7.35 1.72
N PRO A 385 -11.86 -7.57 1.66
CA PRO A 385 -12.66 -7.01 0.60
C PRO A 385 -12.76 -5.49 0.80
N VAL A 386 -12.72 -4.74 -0.30
CA VAL A 386 -12.84 -3.28 -0.30
C VAL A 386 -13.94 -2.89 -1.28
N SER A 387 -15.04 -2.35 -0.75
CA SER A 387 -16.07 -1.75 -1.59
C SER A 387 -15.77 -0.27 -1.79
N ILE A 388 -15.83 0.17 -3.05
CA ILE A 388 -15.67 1.56 -3.45
C ILE A 388 -16.94 1.96 -4.21
N GLY A 389 -17.66 2.93 -3.66
CA GLY A 389 -18.86 3.52 -4.24
C GLY A 389 -18.65 4.99 -4.56
N PHE A 390 -19.28 5.47 -5.62
CA PHE A 390 -19.25 6.87 -6.03
C PHE A 390 -20.67 7.36 -6.23
N ASP A 391 -20.97 8.59 -5.79
CA ASP A 391 -22.27 9.21 -6.10
C ASP A 391 -22.46 9.39 -7.61
N GLN A 392 -21.42 9.83 -8.30
CA GLN A 392 -21.37 9.84 -9.76
C GLN A 392 -20.00 9.33 -10.23
N LEU A 393 -20.03 8.55 -11.31
CA LEU A 393 -18.83 8.13 -12.03
C LEU A 393 -18.59 9.09 -13.19
N HIS A 394 -17.35 9.56 -13.35
CA HIS A 394 -16.96 10.37 -14.50
C HIS A 394 -17.18 9.62 -15.82
N GLU A 395 -17.03 8.30 -15.78
CA GLU A 395 -16.97 7.43 -16.95
C GLU A 395 -18.34 6.86 -17.38
N THR A 396 -19.43 7.37 -16.81
CA THR A 396 -20.82 6.94 -17.15
C THR A 396 -21.12 7.02 -18.65
N ALA A 397 -20.68 8.09 -19.31
CA ALA A 397 -20.85 8.25 -20.75
C ALA A 397 -20.03 7.24 -21.56
N GLU A 398 -18.79 6.94 -21.12
CA GLU A 398 -17.95 5.90 -21.74
C GLU A 398 -18.57 4.52 -21.56
N TYR A 399 -19.08 4.19 -20.36
CA TYR A 399 -19.76 2.92 -20.10
C TYR A 399 -21.01 2.74 -20.96
N ALA A 400 -21.81 3.80 -21.11
CA ALA A 400 -22.97 3.77 -21.98
C ALA A 400 -22.55 3.57 -23.46
N ALA A 401 -21.45 4.17 -23.90
CA ALA A 401 -20.92 3.97 -25.25
C ALA A 401 -20.39 2.55 -25.47
N TYR A 402 -19.66 1.97 -24.51
CA TYR A 402 -19.18 0.59 -24.59
C TYR A 402 -20.33 -0.42 -24.56
N ALA A 403 -21.36 -0.19 -23.75
CA ALA A 403 -22.56 -1.02 -23.74
C ALA A 403 -23.30 -1.00 -25.09
N ARG A 404 -23.17 0.09 -25.86
CA ARG A 404 -23.67 0.22 -27.23
C ARG A 404 -22.70 -0.27 -28.32
N GLY A 405 -21.58 -0.90 -27.95
CA GLY A 405 -20.61 -1.48 -28.89
C GLY A 405 -19.41 -0.61 -29.26
N GLY A 406 -19.20 0.53 -28.58
CA GLY A 406 -18.04 1.38 -28.82
C GLY A 406 -16.68 0.72 -28.47
N GLU A 407 -15.62 1.13 -29.17
CA GLU A 407 -14.26 0.60 -28.97
C GLU A 407 -13.48 1.35 -27.87
N LYS A 408 -12.51 0.66 -27.25
CA LYS A 408 -11.65 1.24 -26.20
C LYS A 408 -10.58 2.13 -26.80
N THR A 409 -10.56 3.41 -26.41
CA THR A 409 -9.47 4.32 -26.73
C THR A 409 -8.22 4.01 -25.88
N PRO A 410 -7.01 4.06 -26.46
CA PRO A 410 -5.77 3.91 -25.69
C PRO A 410 -5.61 5.05 -24.67
N GLU A 411 -5.40 4.69 -23.40
CA GLU A 411 -5.17 5.64 -22.32
C GLU A 411 -3.68 6.04 -22.29
N GLY A 412 -3.39 7.35 -22.25
CA GLY A 412 -2.03 7.91 -22.22
C GLY A 412 -1.89 9.10 -21.29
N VAL A 413 -0.71 9.74 -21.28
CA VAL A 413 -0.37 10.85 -20.37
C VAL A 413 -1.28 12.07 -20.54
N VAL A 414 -1.55 12.43 -21.80
CA VAL A 414 -2.45 13.54 -22.16
C VAL A 414 -3.87 13.26 -21.68
N TRP A 415 -4.33 12.01 -21.81
CA TRP A 415 -5.62 11.59 -21.30
C TRP A 415 -5.68 11.69 -19.77
N LEU A 416 -4.67 11.20 -19.03
CA LEU A 416 -4.64 11.30 -17.57
C LEU A 416 -4.60 12.77 -17.10
N TYR A 417 -3.81 13.62 -17.74
CA TYR A 417 -3.75 15.05 -17.40
C TYR A 417 -5.11 15.73 -17.65
N ASN A 418 -5.74 15.48 -18.80
CA ASN A 418 -7.05 16.03 -19.12
C ASN A 418 -8.13 15.48 -18.17
N PHE A 419 -8.05 14.21 -17.80
CA PHE A 419 -8.92 13.59 -16.80
C PHE A 419 -8.82 14.35 -15.47
N ILE A 420 -7.61 14.56 -14.94
CA ILE A 420 -7.38 15.30 -13.67
C ILE A 420 -7.90 16.73 -13.75
N LYS A 421 -7.67 17.41 -14.88
CA LYS A 421 -8.16 18.78 -15.08
C LYS A 421 -9.68 18.82 -15.08
N ALA A 422 -10.33 17.89 -15.80
CA ALA A 422 -11.78 17.77 -15.91
C ALA A 422 -12.46 17.33 -14.59
N GLN A 423 -11.71 16.78 -13.62
CA GLN A 423 -12.25 16.50 -12.30
C GLN A 423 -12.69 17.79 -11.57
N GLY A 424 -11.94 18.88 -11.69
CA GLY A 424 -12.25 20.13 -10.97
C GLY A 424 -13.42 20.95 -11.52
N GLU A 425 -13.97 20.56 -12.68
CA GLU A 425 -15.02 21.31 -13.39
C GLU A 425 -16.43 20.81 -13.06
N ARG A 426 -16.57 19.71 -12.29
CA ARG A 426 -17.86 19.12 -11.93
C ARG A 426 -17.86 18.64 -10.47
N ASN A 427 -19.04 18.64 -9.85
CA ASN A 427 -19.27 18.06 -8.53
C ASN A 427 -19.85 16.64 -8.69
N TYR A 428 -19.00 15.62 -8.55
CA TYR A 428 -19.37 14.20 -8.67
C TYR A 428 -19.91 13.60 -7.36
N GLY A 429 -20.09 14.42 -6.32
CA GLY A 429 -20.57 14.00 -5.01
C GLY A 429 -19.46 13.35 -4.17
N LYS A 430 -19.81 12.35 -3.35
CA LYS A 430 -18.89 11.75 -2.37
C LYS A 430 -18.40 10.36 -2.81
N ILE A 431 -17.21 10.00 -2.33
CA ILE A 431 -16.65 8.65 -2.44
C ILE A 431 -16.96 7.90 -1.15
N TYR A 432 -17.44 6.66 -1.26
CA TYR A 432 -17.74 5.79 -0.13
C TYR A 432 -16.80 4.59 -0.18
N VAL A 433 -16.10 4.34 0.92
CA VAL A 433 -15.22 3.18 1.05
C VAL A 433 -15.68 2.35 2.24
N ARG A 434 -15.81 1.04 2.03
CA ARG A 434 -16.18 0.08 3.07
C ARG A 434 -15.17 -1.07 3.09
N PHE A 435 -14.85 -1.51 4.30
CA PHE A 435 -13.94 -2.61 4.62
C PHE A 435 -14.73 -3.72 5.35
N PRO A 436 -15.62 -4.45 4.65
CA PRO A 436 -16.33 -5.57 5.27
C PRO A 436 -15.35 -6.62 5.83
N GLU A 437 -15.85 -7.52 6.67
CA GLU A 437 -15.02 -8.54 7.33
C GLU A 437 -14.06 -9.24 6.35
N ALA A 438 -12.81 -9.42 6.77
CA ALA A 438 -11.81 -10.12 5.98
C ALA A 438 -12.10 -11.63 5.86
N VAL A 439 -11.72 -12.22 4.73
CA VAL A 439 -11.81 -13.67 4.51
C VAL A 439 -10.46 -14.28 4.86
N SER A 440 -10.43 -15.16 5.86
CA SER A 440 -9.22 -15.88 6.29
C SER A 440 -8.84 -16.95 5.27
N MET A 441 -7.59 -16.93 4.80
CA MET A 441 -7.07 -18.02 3.96
C MET A 441 -7.01 -19.33 4.72
N ARG A 442 -6.61 -19.30 5.99
CA ARG A 442 -6.55 -20.48 6.86
C ARG A 442 -7.89 -21.18 6.98
N GLN A 443 -8.99 -20.42 7.11
CA GLN A 443 -10.33 -21.00 7.20
C GLN A 443 -10.74 -21.76 5.93
N TYR A 444 -10.33 -21.28 4.75
CA TYR A 444 -10.74 -21.86 3.45
C TYR A 444 -9.78 -22.92 2.92
N LEU A 445 -8.47 -22.78 3.19
CA LEU A 445 -7.43 -23.71 2.72
C LEU A 445 -7.06 -24.77 3.77
N GLY A 446 -7.46 -24.60 5.02
CA GLY A 446 -7.13 -25.52 6.11
C GLY A 446 -5.65 -25.42 6.53
N PRO A 447 -5.14 -26.39 7.30
CA PRO A 447 -3.74 -26.44 7.72
C PRO A 447 -2.77 -26.46 6.53
N GLN A 448 -1.58 -25.91 6.73
CA GLN A 448 -0.55 -25.77 5.69
C GLN A 448 -0.13 -27.12 5.08
N ASP A 449 -0.06 -28.17 5.91
CA ASP A 449 0.25 -29.55 5.49
C ASP A 449 -1.00 -30.43 5.26
N GLY A 450 -2.18 -29.80 5.08
CA GLY A 450 -3.44 -30.51 4.88
C GLY A 450 -3.58 -31.17 3.51
N ALA A 451 -4.65 -31.95 3.32
CA ALA A 451 -4.94 -32.63 2.05
C ALA A 451 -5.01 -31.68 0.83
N LEU A 452 -5.43 -30.42 1.06
CA LEU A 452 -5.50 -29.36 0.04
C LEU A 452 -4.13 -28.91 -0.48
N ALA A 453 -3.03 -29.15 0.24
CA ALA A 453 -1.68 -28.87 -0.24
C ALA A 453 -1.25 -29.86 -1.34
N GLN A 454 -1.77 -31.09 -1.28
CA GLN A 454 -1.40 -32.20 -2.18
C GLN A 454 -2.36 -32.33 -3.38
N ASP A 455 -3.60 -31.86 -3.25
CA ASP A 455 -4.61 -31.90 -4.32
C ASP A 455 -4.79 -30.52 -5.00
N GLN A 456 -4.31 -30.41 -6.24
CA GLN A 456 -4.38 -29.17 -7.02
C GLN A 456 -5.81 -28.79 -7.42
N ASP A 457 -6.69 -29.74 -7.66
CA ASP A 457 -8.07 -29.47 -8.07
C ASP A 457 -8.90 -29.01 -6.87
N ALA A 458 -8.73 -29.66 -5.72
CA ALA A 458 -9.34 -29.22 -4.47
C ALA A 458 -8.86 -27.82 -4.08
N LYS A 459 -7.56 -27.55 -4.22
CA LYS A 459 -6.99 -26.20 -3.99
C LYS A 459 -7.61 -25.16 -4.93
N ARG A 460 -7.73 -25.48 -6.21
CA ARG A 460 -8.36 -24.58 -7.20
C ARG A 460 -9.81 -24.27 -6.85
N LEU A 461 -10.57 -25.27 -6.42
CA LEU A 461 -11.95 -25.08 -5.98
C LEU A 461 -12.04 -24.21 -4.70
N ALA A 462 -11.16 -24.44 -3.73
CA ALA A 462 -11.10 -23.63 -2.51
C ALA A 462 -10.76 -22.16 -2.83
N LEU A 463 -9.79 -21.93 -3.72
CA LEU A 463 -9.45 -20.61 -4.24
C LEU A 463 -10.64 -19.92 -4.92
N GLN A 464 -11.40 -20.65 -5.74
CA GLN A 464 -12.62 -20.13 -6.38
C GLN A 464 -13.66 -19.72 -5.34
N LYS A 465 -13.99 -20.59 -4.39
CA LYS A 465 -14.96 -20.31 -3.31
C LYS A 465 -14.54 -19.10 -2.47
N MET A 466 -13.27 -19.03 -2.10
CA MET A 466 -12.70 -17.92 -1.35
C MET A 466 -12.77 -16.61 -2.14
N SER A 467 -12.37 -16.62 -3.42
CA SER A 467 -12.45 -15.44 -4.28
C SER A 467 -13.88 -14.96 -4.50
N PHE A 468 -14.84 -15.89 -4.61
CA PHE A 468 -16.26 -15.57 -4.71
C PHE A 468 -16.80 -14.97 -3.42
N GLN A 469 -16.38 -15.48 -2.26
CA GLN A 469 -16.75 -14.91 -0.97
C GLN A 469 -16.30 -13.46 -0.83
N VAL A 470 -15.05 -13.15 -1.21
CA VAL A 470 -14.54 -11.77 -1.23
C VAL A 470 -15.41 -10.90 -2.13
N ALA A 471 -15.67 -11.35 -3.36
CA ALA A 471 -16.47 -10.62 -4.33
C ALA A 471 -17.91 -10.38 -3.83
N TRP A 472 -18.51 -11.38 -3.19
CA TRP A 472 -19.83 -11.28 -2.56
C TRP A 472 -19.85 -10.27 -1.42
N ARG A 473 -18.84 -10.27 -0.54
CA ARG A 473 -18.70 -9.29 0.55
C ARG A 473 -18.53 -7.86 0.04
N ILE A 474 -17.80 -7.65 -1.07
CA ILE A 474 -17.70 -6.35 -1.75
C ILE A 474 -19.10 -5.87 -2.16
N LEU A 475 -19.88 -6.73 -2.82
CA LEU A 475 -21.22 -6.37 -3.30
C LEU A 475 -22.18 -6.07 -2.13
N GLN A 476 -22.19 -6.91 -1.09
CA GLN A 476 -23.03 -6.71 0.09
C GLN A 476 -22.74 -5.39 0.80
N ALA A 477 -21.47 -4.98 0.84
CA ALA A 477 -21.05 -3.73 1.47
C ALA A 477 -21.19 -2.50 0.56
N THR A 478 -21.53 -2.66 -0.72
CA THR A 478 -21.61 -1.53 -1.66
C THR A 478 -22.86 -0.71 -1.38
N PRO A 479 -22.73 0.59 -1.02
CA PRO A 479 -23.88 1.40 -0.72
C PRO A 479 -24.70 1.73 -1.97
N VAL A 480 -26.02 1.69 -1.83
CA VAL A 480 -26.96 2.23 -2.81
C VAL A 480 -26.88 3.75 -2.78
N THR A 481 -26.72 4.39 -3.95
CA THR A 481 -26.57 5.85 -4.07
C THR A 481 -27.84 6.54 -4.55
N ALA A 482 -27.95 7.85 -4.32
CA ALA A 482 -29.05 8.65 -4.85
C ALA A 482 -29.17 8.53 -6.37
N THR A 483 -28.05 8.63 -7.07
CA THR A 483 -27.98 8.48 -8.53
C THR A 483 -28.50 7.11 -8.97
N GLY A 484 -28.08 6.04 -8.30
CA GLY A 484 -28.55 4.68 -8.60
C GLY A 484 -30.06 4.55 -8.47
N LEU A 485 -30.65 5.07 -7.39
CA LEU A 485 -32.08 4.99 -7.12
C LEU A 485 -32.92 5.83 -8.10
N VAL A 486 -32.53 7.09 -8.32
CA VAL A 486 -33.24 7.98 -9.24
C VAL A 486 -33.21 7.42 -10.66
N CYS A 487 -32.05 6.97 -11.14
CA CYS A 487 -31.93 6.36 -12.46
C CYS A 487 -32.72 5.05 -12.57
N ALA A 488 -32.66 4.18 -11.55
CA ALA A 488 -33.43 2.93 -11.56
C ALA A 488 -34.94 3.21 -11.65
N LEU A 489 -35.45 4.16 -10.87
CA LEU A 489 -36.85 4.58 -10.93
C LEU A 489 -37.22 5.11 -12.31
N LEU A 490 -36.46 6.06 -12.86
CA LEU A 490 -36.75 6.63 -14.19
C LEU A 490 -36.61 5.62 -15.33
N LEU A 491 -35.74 4.62 -15.22
CA LEU A 491 -35.67 3.53 -16.21
C LEU A 491 -36.93 2.65 -16.16
N THR A 492 -37.52 2.46 -14.98
CA THR A 492 -38.76 1.68 -14.83
C THR A 492 -39.98 2.37 -15.44
N THR A 493 -39.95 3.70 -15.63
CA THR A 493 -41.05 4.45 -16.25
C THR A 493 -41.11 4.33 -17.77
N ARG A 494 -40.15 3.64 -18.40
CA ARG A 494 -40.07 3.39 -19.85
C ARG A 494 -40.24 4.67 -20.70
N GLY A 495 -39.59 5.75 -20.28
CA GLY A 495 -39.59 7.04 -20.99
C GLY A 495 -40.67 8.02 -20.56
N ALA A 496 -41.60 7.63 -19.67
CA ALA A 496 -42.54 8.57 -19.06
C ALA A 496 -41.80 9.54 -18.13
N ALA A 497 -42.10 10.83 -18.28
CA ALA A 497 -41.52 11.88 -17.46
C ALA A 497 -42.28 12.03 -16.14
N LEU A 498 -41.55 12.22 -15.04
CA LEU A 498 -42.12 12.36 -13.70
C LEU A 498 -41.83 13.75 -13.13
N THR A 499 -42.76 14.26 -12.33
CA THR A 499 -42.61 15.52 -11.60
C THR A 499 -41.76 15.29 -10.34
N LEU A 500 -41.26 16.37 -9.73
CA LEU A 500 -40.48 16.27 -8.49
C LEU A 500 -41.29 15.61 -7.36
N GLY A 501 -42.58 15.94 -7.26
CA GLY A 501 -43.48 15.37 -6.25
C GLY A 501 -43.69 13.87 -6.46
N GLN A 502 -43.89 13.44 -7.71
CA GLN A 502 -44.03 12.03 -8.06
C GLN A 502 -42.74 11.25 -7.77
N LEU A 503 -41.58 11.78 -8.15
CA LEU A 503 -40.29 11.16 -7.87
C LEU A 503 -40.05 11.02 -6.36
N HIS A 504 -40.27 12.10 -5.59
CA HIS A 504 -40.11 12.07 -4.14
C HIS A 504 -41.03 11.03 -3.49
N HIS A 505 -42.30 11.00 -3.86
CA HIS A 505 -43.27 10.05 -3.32
C HIS A 505 -42.87 8.60 -3.61
N THR A 506 -42.59 8.26 -4.87
CA THR A 506 -42.25 6.89 -5.26
C THR A 506 -40.93 6.39 -4.68
N LEU A 507 -39.97 7.30 -4.44
CA LEU A 507 -38.69 6.93 -3.81
C LEU A 507 -38.86 6.55 -2.33
N GLN A 508 -39.89 7.02 -1.63
CA GLN A 508 -40.04 6.75 -0.19
C GLN A 508 -40.22 5.25 0.09
N ASP A 509 -41.05 4.55 -0.69
CA ASP A 509 -41.27 3.11 -0.53
C ASP A 509 -39.98 2.32 -0.77
N SER A 510 -39.16 2.77 -1.74
CA SER A 510 -37.87 2.15 -2.04
C SER A 510 -36.89 2.35 -0.88
N LEU A 511 -36.84 3.54 -0.28
CA LEU A 511 -35.99 3.84 0.86
C LEU A 511 -36.43 3.05 2.10
N ASP A 512 -37.73 2.98 2.38
CA ASP A 512 -38.29 2.17 3.46
C ASP A 512 -37.95 0.69 3.31
N TYR A 513 -38.04 0.17 2.08
CA TYR A 513 -37.64 -1.20 1.80
C TYR A 513 -36.15 -1.44 2.07
N LEU A 514 -35.27 -0.57 1.58
CA LEU A 514 -33.83 -0.68 1.79
C LEU A 514 -33.46 -0.63 3.27
N GLU A 515 -34.09 0.28 4.02
CA GLU A 515 -33.90 0.43 5.46
C GLU A 515 -34.35 -0.82 6.22
N ARG A 516 -35.55 -1.34 5.93
CA ARG A 516 -36.05 -2.60 6.53
C ARG A 516 -35.17 -3.80 6.21
N LYS A 517 -34.54 -3.82 5.03
CA LYS A 517 -33.59 -4.86 4.62
C LYS A 517 -32.17 -4.62 5.12
N GLN A 518 -31.93 -3.53 5.85
CA GLN A 518 -30.60 -3.11 6.31
C GLN A 518 -29.58 -3.06 5.16
N THR A 519 -30.05 -2.68 3.96
CA THR A 519 -29.17 -2.54 2.79
C THR A 519 -28.33 -1.28 2.96
N PRO A 520 -27.00 -1.33 2.76
CA PRO A 520 -26.17 -0.15 2.87
C PRO A 520 -26.64 0.97 1.94
N MET A 521 -26.85 2.16 2.49
CA MET A 521 -27.24 3.35 1.75
C MET A 521 -26.19 4.43 1.94
N SER A 522 -25.92 5.17 0.87
CA SER A 522 -25.02 6.31 0.92
C SER A 522 -25.68 7.50 1.63
N THR A 523 -24.87 8.46 2.08
CA THR A 523 -25.42 9.71 2.61
C THR A 523 -26.26 10.46 1.57
N SER A 524 -25.91 10.35 0.28
CA SER A 524 -26.72 10.92 -0.80
C SER A 524 -28.09 10.24 -0.92
N ALA A 525 -28.17 8.91 -0.80
CA ALA A 525 -29.44 8.18 -0.87
C ALA A 525 -30.37 8.58 0.28
N LEU A 526 -29.82 8.76 1.50
CA LEU A 526 -30.60 9.21 2.66
C LEU A 526 -31.21 10.60 2.45
N ARG A 527 -30.55 11.50 1.70
CA ARG A 527 -31.09 12.84 1.39
C ARG A 527 -32.37 12.79 0.55
N LEU A 528 -32.61 11.70 -0.20
CA LEU A 528 -33.83 11.50 -1.00
C LEU A 528 -35.12 11.40 -0.16
N ARG A 529 -35.01 11.31 1.18
CA ARG A 529 -36.15 11.44 2.10
C ARG A 529 -36.83 12.81 1.99
N THR A 530 -36.12 13.83 1.52
CA THR A 530 -36.63 15.20 1.39
C THR A 530 -36.81 15.58 -0.09
N ARG A 531 -37.80 16.45 -0.38
CA ARG A 531 -37.99 16.98 -1.73
C ARG A 531 -36.78 17.73 -2.26
N ASP A 532 -36.08 18.48 -1.39
CA ASP A 532 -34.88 19.21 -1.78
C ASP A 532 -33.71 18.28 -2.10
N GLY A 533 -33.57 17.17 -1.36
CA GLY A 533 -32.57 16.15 -1.69
C GLY A 533 -32.84 15.46 -3.03
N VAL A 534 -34.11 15.18 -3.35
CA VAL A 534 -34.49 14.65 -4.68
C VAL A 534 -34.19 15.67 -5.77
N ARG A 535 -34.53 16.95 -5.56
CA ARG A 535 -34.22 18.03 -6.51
C ARG A 535 -32.72 18.15 -6.75
N ALA A 536 -31.91 18.17 -5.69
CA ALA A 536 -30.46 18.26 -5.81
C ALA A 536 -29.86 17.08 -6.60
N ALA A 537 -30.36 15.86 -6.37
CA ALA A 537 -29.94 14.69 -7.13
C ALA A 537 -30.31 14.80 -8.62
N LEU A 538 -31.53 15.27 -8.93
CA LEU A 538 -31.99 15.47 -10.30
C LEU A 538 -31.22 16.57 -11.02
N ASP A 539 -30.97 17.70 -10.38
CA ASP A 539 -30.21 18.81 -10.97
C ASP A 539 -28.76 18.38 -11.27
N ALA A 540 -28.13 17.65 -10.35
CA ALA A 540 -26.78 17.10 -10.55
C ALA A 540 -26.70 16.09 -11.71
N LEU A 541 -27.81 15.42 -12.05
CA LEU A 541 -27.91 14.47 -13.16
C LEU A 541 -28.49 15.06 -14.44
N SER A 542 -29.06 16.27 -14.39
CA SER A 542 -29.62 16.94 -15.56
C SER A 542 -28.57 17.73 -16.35
N SER A 543 -27.44 18.07 -15.72
CA SER A 543 -26.30 18.76 -16.36
C SER A 543 -25.38 17.85 -17.19
N GLY A 544 -25.61 16.54 -17.19
CA GLY A 544 -24.91 15.56 -18.01
C GLY A 544 -25.72 14.28 -18.09
N HIS A 545 -25.89 13.68 -19.28
CA HIS A 545 -26.64 12.44 -19.51
C HIS A 545 -26.48 11.43 -18.35
N PRO A 546 -27.57 10.77 -17.87
CA PRO A 546 -28.68 10.28 -18.69
C PRO A 546 -30.06 10.93 -18.47
N ILE A 547 -30.22 11.85 -17.50
CA ILE A 547 -31.54 12.42 -17.19
C ILE A 547 -31.76 13.72 -17.98
N THR A 548 -32.92 13.84 -18.60
CA THR A 548 -33.38 15.06 -19.28
C THR A 548 -34.45 15.75 -18.45
N ARG A 549 -34.21 17.02 -18.10
CA ARG A 549 -35.21 17.92 -17.53
C ARG A 549 -35.98 18.62 -18.66
N VAL A 550 -37.31 18.71 -18.51
CA VAL A 550 -38.21 19.38 -19.46
C VAL A 550 -39.02 20.42 -18.70
N ASP A 551 -38.82 21.70 -19.04
CA ASP A 551 -39.46 22.84 -18.37
C ASP A 551 -40.71 23.37 -19.11
N GLY A 552 -41.11 22.75 -20.24
CA GLY A 552 -42.21 23.22 -21.09
C GLY A 552 -43.63 23.00 -20.56
N GLY A 553 -43.80 22.43 -19.36
CA GLY A 553 -45.09 22.12 -18.74
C GLY A 553 -45.48 23.10 -17.61
N ARG A 554 -46.57 22.79 -16.90
CA ARG A 554 -46.98 23.55 -15.69
C ARG A 554 -45.97 23.42 -14.54
N GLU A 555 -45.24 22.31 -14.52
CA GLU A 555 -44.14 22.04 -13.62
C GLU A 555 -43.01 21.31 -14.38
N PRO A 556 -41.74 21.46 -13.97
CA PRO A 556 -40.64 20.72 -14.56
C PRO A 556 -40.82 19.21 -14.36
N VAL A 557 -40.46 18.43 -15.39
CA VAL A 557 -40.48 16.97 -15.36
C VAL A 557 -39.13 16.39 -15.79
N TRP A 558 -38.81 15.20 -15.29
CA TRP A 558 -37.56 14.51 -15.57
C TRP A 558 -37.83 13.14 -16.18
N ARG A 559 -37.01 12.75 -17.18
CA ARG A 559 -37.06 11.43 -17.83
C ARG A 559 -35.68 10.94 -18.21
N ILE A 560 -35.55 9.63 -18.42
CA ILE A 560 -34.46 9.05 -19.21
C ILE A 560 -35.02 8.72 -20.59
N ALA A 561 -34.40 9.27 -21.64
CA ALA A 561 -34.81 8.98 -23.01
C ALA A 561 -34.45 7.52 -23.39
N PRO A 562 -35.23 6.87 -24.29
CA PRO A 562 -34.99 5.49 -24.73
C PRO A 562 -33.61 5.26 -25.34
#